data_AF-A0A0G2DXI0-F1
#
_entry.id   AF-A0A0G2DXI0-F1
#
_cell.length_a   1.000
_cell.length_b   1.000
_cell.length_c   1.000
_cell.angle_alpha   90.00
_cell.angle_beta   90.00
_cell.angle_gamma   90.00
#
_symmetry.space_group_name_H-M   'P 1'
#
loop_
_entity.id
_entity.type
_entity.pdbx_description
1 polymer ?
#
loop_
_entity_poly.entity_id
_entity_poly.type
_entity_poly.pdbx_seq_one_letter_code
_entity_poly.pdbx_strand_id
1 'polypeptide(L)'
;MLAFKKTENEPRSYTLNILPCRINQTGPTKVSKRFWSPKEENDGTHAAYFRGRKLRGRKLNIPEGYEGVAAKQLDASAPSASAPVHVRSFDDEAEADEEDDEEKPEPVKMLDIVATFENVVVWGHEVLPAPDDAYVKGIEEWIAFAETIHKEPSAEK
;
A
#
# COMPACT_ATOMS: atom_id res chain seq x y z
N MET A 1 -7.14 13.04 -4.02
CA MET A 1 -6.32 12.63 -2.84
C MET A 1 -6.75 11.26 -2.29
N LEU A 2 -5.86 10.52 -1.61
CA LEU A 2 -6.17 9.27 -0.89
C LEU A 2 -6.11 9.51 0.62
N ALA A 3 -7.02 8.89 1.39
CA ALA A 3 -7.00 8.97 2.85
C ALA A 3 -7.35 7.62 3.49
N PHE A 4 -6.66 7.26 4.58
CA PHE A 4 -6.98 6.05 5.34
C PHE A 4 -8.14 6.30 6.30
N LYS A 5 -9.10 5.38 6.32
CA LYS A 5 -10.09 5.28 7.40
C LYS A 5 -9.54 4.32 8.45
N LYS A 6 -9.44 4.78 9.70
CA LYS A 6 -9.11 3.91 10.82
C LYS A 6 -10.29 2.96 11.06
N THR A 7 -10.07 1.67 10.85
CA THR A 7 -11.08 0.62 11.08
C THR A 7 -11.21 0.35 12.58
N GLU A 8 -12.41 0.07 13.08
CA GLU A 8 -12.65 -0.25 14.51
C GLU A 8 -12.13 -1.64 14.91
N ASN A 9 -11.91 -2.53 13.94
CA ASN A 9 -11.33 -3.84 14.16
C ASN A 9 -9.82 -3.82 13.97
N GLU A 10 -9.10 -4.55 14.82
CA GLU A 10 -7.67 -4.76 14.65
C GLU A 10 -7.39 -5.46 13.31
N PRO A 11 -6.49 -4.90 12.48
CA PRO A 11 -6.14 -5.50 11.21
C PRO A 11 -5.42 -6.83 11.44
N ARG A 12 -5.69 -7.79 10.57
CA ARG A 12 -5.03 -9.09 10.64
C ARG A 12 -3.58 -8.96 10.19
N SER A 13 -2.66 -9.60 10.92
CA SER A 13 -1.28 -9.72 10.51
C SER A 13 -1.09 -10.85 9.51
N TYR A 14 -0.37 -10.59 8.42
CA TYR A 14 -0.05 -11.57 7.37
C TYR A 14 1.41 -11.49 6.96
N THR A 15 1.93 -12.58 6.37
CA THR A 15 3.21 -12.57 5.67
C THR A 15 2.99 -12.24 4.20
N LEU A 16 3.56 -11.13 3.73
CA LEU A 16 3.48 -10.75 2.32
C LEU A 16 4.49 -11.55 1.49
N ASN A 17 4.06 -12.05 0.33
CA ASN A 17 4.88 -12.87 -0.56
C ASN A 17 4.90 -12.28 -1.97
N ILE A 18 6.07 -11.85 -2.44
CA ILE A 18 6.28 -11.36 -3.80
C ILE A 18 6.79 -12.54 -4.64
N LEU A 19 5.95 -13.06 -5.52
CA LEU A 19 6.26 -14.21 -6.35
C LEU A 19 6.93 -13.79 -7.68
N PRO A 20 7.85 -14.58 -8.24
CA PRO A 20 8.53 -14.27 -9.51
C PRO A 20 7.65 -14.64 -10.72
N CYS A 21 6.34 -14.42 -10.62
CA CYS A 21 5.38 -14.75 -11.66
C CYS A 21 4.09 -13.94 -11.51
N ARG A 22 3.40 -13.73 -12.64
CA ARG A 22 2.08 -13.09 -12.66
C ARG A 22 0.97 -14.13 -12.42
N ILE A 23 0.07 -13.84 -11.50
CA ILE A 23 -1.19 -14.57 -11.32
C ILE A 23 -2.31 -13.69 -11.88
N ASN A 24 -3.03 -14.19 -12.90
CA ASN A 24 -4.03 -13.39 -13.60
C ASN A 24 -5.31 -13.15 -12.79
N GLN A 25 -5.57 -13.99 -11.80
CA GLN A 25 -6.76 -13.89 -10.97
C GLN A 25 -6.46 -13.16 -9.67
N THR A 26 -7.24 -12.13 -9.38
CA THR A 26 -7.26 -11.43 -8.09
C THR A 26 -8.46 -11.89 -7.28
N GLY A 27 -8.24 -12.36 -6.06
CA GLY A 27 -9.32 -12.76 -5.17
C GLY A 27 -8.85 -13.68 -4.04
N PRO A 28 -9.73 -13.92 -3.05
CA PRO A 28 -9.44 -14.87 -1.98
C PRO A 28 -9.28 -16.27 -2.57
N THR A 29 -8.27 -16.99 -2.11
CA THR A 29 -8.06 -18.39 -2.47
C THR A 29 -7.70 -19.21 -1.24
N LYS A 30 -8.19 -20.44 -1.18
CA LYS A 30 -7.88 -21.36 -0.08
C LYS A 30 -6.47 -21.91 -0.27
N VAL A 31 -5.50 -21.20 0.27
CA VAL A 31 -4.10 -21.64 0.27
C VAL A 31 -3.91 -22.69 1.37
N SER A 32 -3.97 -23.96 1.00
CA SER A 32 -3.64 -25.05 1.93
C SER A 32 -2.12 -25.29 1.97
N LYS A 33 -1.63 -25.91 3.06
CA LYS A 33 -0.22 -26.34 3.19
C LYS A 33 0.25 -27.24 2.05
N ARG A 34 -0.67 -27.88 1.32
CA ARG A 34 -0.36 -28.69 0.13
C ARG A 34 0.09 -27.84 -1.06
N PHE A 35 -0.48 -26.65 -1.22
CA PHE A 35 -0.23 -25.78 -2.38
C PHE A 35 0.82 -24.70 -2.10
N TRP A 36 0.96 -24.30 -0.83
CA TRP A 36 1.93 -23.30 -0.40
C TRP A 36 2.37 -23.61 1.03
N SER A 37 3.65 -23.92 1.19
CA SER A 37 4.26 -24.17 2.50
C SER A 37 5.69 -23.66 2.50
N PRO A 38 5.90 -22.34 2.57
CA PRO A 38 7.21 -21.76 2.85
C PRO A 38 7.82 -22.38 4.10
N LYS A 39 9.09 -22.73 4.03
CA LYS A 39 9.89 -23.18 5.16
C LYS A 39 11.14 -22.33 5.23
N GLU A 40 11.47 -21.91 6.44
CA GLU A 40 12.76 -21.30 6.73
C GLU A 40 13.85 -22.37 6.71
N GLU A 41 14.97 -22.06 6.09
CA GLU A 41 16.16 -22.89 6.04
C GLU A 41 17.22 -22.38 7.05
N ASN A 42 18.25 -23.18 7.28
CA ASN A 42 19.30 -22.89 8.28
C ASN A 42 20.09 -21.60 7.99
N ASP A 43 20.08 -21.13 6.74
CA ASP A 43 20.76 -19.91 6.30
C ASP A 43 19.88 -18.64 6.42
N GLY A 44 18.69 -18.75 7.03
CA GLY A 44 17.71 -17.66 7.15
C GLY A 44 16.94 -17.38 5.84
N THR A 45 17.24 -18.11 4.77
CA THR A 45 16.46 -18.04 3.53
C THR A 45 15.20 -18.89 3.65
N HIS A 46 14.27 -18.69 2.72
CA HIS A 46 13.04 -19.46 2.66
C HIS A 46 13.02 -20.34 1.42
N ALA A 47 12.38 -21.50 1.50
CA ALA A 47 12.09 -22.34 0.35
C ALA A 47 10.61 -22.71 0.27
N ALA A 48 10.09 -22.71 -0.94
CA ALA A 48 8.73 -23.13 -1.25
C ALA A 48 8.68 -23.74 -2.65
N TYR A 49 7.56 -24.38 -2.99
CA TYR A 49 7.26 -24.80 -4.35
C TYR A 49 5.95 -24.17 -4.79
N PHE A 50 5.95 -23.59 -5.98
CA PHE A 50 4.73 -23.06 -6.59
C PHE A 50 4.59 -23.61 -8.00
N ARG A 51 3.45 -24.25 -8.27
CA ARG A 51 3.17 -24.90 -9.57
C ARG A 51 4.27 -25.87 -10.02
N GLY A 52 4.90 -26.57 -9.06
CA GLY A 52 5.98 -27.54 -9.32
C GLY A 52 7.38 -26.94 -9.51
N ARG A 53 7.56 -25.63 -9.39
CA ARG A 53 8.87 -24.95 -9.49
C ARG A 53 9.38 -24.59 -8.10
N LYS A 54 10.66 -24.84 -7.81
CA LYS A 54 11.25 -24.44 -6.53
C LYS A 54 11.43 -22.92 -6.52
N LEU A 55 11.17 -22.33 -5.37
CA LEU A 55 11.40 -20.93 -5.09
C LEU A 55 12.39 -20.81 -3.94
N ARG A 56 13.28 -19.82 -4.04
CA ARG A 56 14.17 -19.36 -2.97
C ARG A 56 13.73 -17.97 -2.55
N GLY A 57 13.51 -17.77 -1.27
CA GLY A 57 12.92 -16.57 -0.69
C GLY A 57 13.93 -15.82 0.18
N ARG A 58 14.00 -14.50 0.01
CA ARG A 58 14.67 -13.59 0.93
C ARG A 58 13.62 -12.89 1.77
N LYS A 59 13.71 -13.00 3.10
CA LYS A 59 12.85 -12.28 4.04
C LYS A 59 13.44 -10.90 4.29
N LEU A 60 12.62 -9.88 4.12
CA LEU A 60 12.94 -8.47 4.35
C LEU A 60 12.02 -7.96 5.46
N ASN A 61 12.57 -7.36 6.50
CA ASN A 61 11.77 -6.72 7.54
C ASN A 61 11.42 -5.30 7.11
N ILE A 62 10.24 -4.82 7.52
CA ILE A 62 9.91 -3.41 7.36
C ILE A 62 10.84 -2.58 8.26
N PRO A 63 11.44 -1.49 7.75
CA PRO A 63 12.34 -0.64 8.54
C PRO A 63 11.66 -0.05 9.78
N GLU A 64 12.46 0.26 10.79
CA GLU A 64 11.97 0.90 12.01
C GLU A 64 11.30 2.25 11.71
N GLY A 65 10.19 2.54 12.41
CA GLY A 65 9.38 3.74 12.15
C GLY A 65 8.40 3.61 10.99
N TYR A 66 8.42 2.50 10.26
CA TYR A 66 7.49 2.20 9.17
C TYR A 66 6.59 1.00 9.50
N GLU A 67 5.42 0.96 8.87
CA GLU A 67 4.47 -0.15 8.99
C GLU A 67 4.04 -0.64 7.60
N GLY A 68 4.03 -1.96 7.41
CA GLY A 68 3.48 -2.58 6.21
C GLY A 68 1.97 -2.70 6.30
N VAL A 69 1.24 -2.12 5.35
CA VAL A 69 -0.23 -2.12 5.31
C VAL A 69 -0.75 -2.62 3.97
N ALA A 70 -1.74 -3.50 4.00
CA ALA A 70 -2.57 -3.82 2.85
C ALA A 70 -3.92 -3.11 3.00
N ALA A 71 -4.27 -2.27 2.03
CA ALA A 71 -5.48 -1.47 2.04
C ALA A 71 -6.35 -1.74 0.81
N LYS A 72 -7.66 -1.60 0.97
CA LYS A 72 -8.65 -1.69 -0.10
C LYS A 72 -9.33 -0.35 -0.27
N GLN A 73 -9.48 0.12 -1.51
CA GLN A 73 -10.28 1.31 -1.78
C GLN A 73 -11.76 1.06 -1.43
N LEU A 74 -12.36 2.01 -0.72
CA LEU A 74 -13.78 2.04 -0.42
C LEU A 74 -14.51 2.67 -1.60
N ASP A 75 -15.65 2.08 -1.97
CA ASP A 75 -16.48 2.54 -3.10
C ASP A 75 -17.33 3.78 -2.76
N ALA A 76 -17.14 4.40 -1.59
CA ALA A 76 -17.87 5.59 -1.18
C ALA A 76 -17.03 6.85 -1.50
N SER A 77 -17.50 7.67 -2.45
CA SER A 77 -17.12 9.08 -2.42
C SER A 77 -17.69 9.67 -1.14
N ALA A 78 -16.84 10.20 -0.26
CA ALA A 78 -17.34 11.04 0.80
C ALA A 78 -18.11 12.20 0.14
N PRO A 79 -19.34 12.53 0.58
CA PRO A 79 -19.99 13.73 0.09
C PRO A 79 -19.09 14.90 0.47
N SER A 80 -18.68 15.68 -0.53
CA SER A 80 -18.14 17.02 -0.31
C SER A 80 -19.08 17.71 0.67
N ALA A 81 -18.55 18.13 1.83
CA ALA A 81 -19.33 18.89 2.78
C ALA A 81 -19.64 20.25 2.13
N SER A 82 -20.75 20.30 1.38
CA SER A 82 -21.33 21.54 0.90
C SER A 82 -21.75 22.36 2.12
N ALA A 83 -20.99 23.42 2.40
CA ALA A 83 -21.38 24.49 3.31
C ALA A 83 -22.74 25.11 2.88
N PRO A 84 -23.46 25.78 3.79
CA PRO A 84 -24.91 25.92 3.71
C PRO A 84 -25.35 26.81 2.55
N VAL A 85 -26.39 26.35 1.85
CA VAL A 85 -27.15 27.09 0.84
C VAL A 85 -27.62 28.42 1.44
N HIS A 86 -27.02 29.53 0.99
CA HIS A 86 -27.53 30.87 1.26
C HIS A 86 -28.81 31.07 0.46
N VAL A 87 -29.96 31.00 1.13
CA VAL A 87 -31.25 31.37 0.55
C VAL A 87 -31.21 32.88 0.27
N ARG A 88 -31.25 33.29 -1.00
CA ARG A 88 -31.58 34.66 -1.38
C ARG A 88 -32.71 34.65 -2.41
N SER A 89 -33.81 35.23 -1.99
CA SER A 89 -35.03 35.46 -2.75
C SER A 89 -34.94 36.75 -3.56
N PHE A 90 -35.65 36.78 -4.70
CA PHE A 90 -36.18 37.93 -5.45
C PHE A 90 -35.25 38.77 -6.35
N ASP A 91 -35.62 38.74 -7.65
CA ASP A 91 -35.42 39.70 -8.76
C ASP A 91 -34.21 40.64 -8.74
N ASP A 92 -33.25 40.40 -9.63
CA ASP A 92 -32.53 41.47 -10.36
C ASP A 92 -31.89 40.89 -11.64
N GLU A 93 -32.23 41.46 -12.80
CA GLU A 93 -31.60 41.19 -14.11
C GLU A 93 -30.31 42.00 -14.23
N ALA A 94 -29.14 41.35 -14.30
CA ALA A 94 -27.92 41.95 -14.87
C ALA A 94 -26.82 40.91 -15.12
N GLU A 95 -26.35 40.91 -16.37
CA GLU A 95 -25.01 40.55 -16.87
C GLU A 95 -24.52 39.10 -16.76
N ALA A 96 -24.03 38.60 -17.90
CA ALA A 96 -23.42 37.30 -18.06
C ALA A 96 -22.11 37.25 -17.27
N ASP A 97 -22.17 36.68 -16.08
CA ASP A 97 -21.01 36.36 -15.26
C ASP A 97 -20.09 35.38 -15.99
N GLU A 98 -18.82 35.75 -15.96
CA GLU A 98 -17.67 35.00 -16.47
C GLU A 98 -17.76 33.54 -16.02
N GLU A 99 -17.46 32.62 -16.95
CA GLU A 99 -17.31 31.19 -16.66
C GLU A 99 -16.19 31.02 -15.61
N ASP A 100 -16.59 31.09 -14.34
CA ASP A 100 -15.79 30.67 -13.20
C ASP A 100 -15.61 29.16 -13.35
N ASP A 101 -14.51 28.78 -14.01
CA ASP A 101 -13.94 27.43 -14.00
C ASP A 101 -13.49 27.14 -12.54
N GLU A 102 -14.46 27.07 -11.61
CA GLU A 102 -14.26 26.53 -10.27
C GLU A 102 -13.81 25.09 -10.45
N GLU A 103 -12.50 24.88 -10.36
CA GLU A 103 -11.84 23.59 -10.36
C GLU A 103 -12.41 22.77 -9.21
N LYS A 104 -13.47 22.00 -9.49
CA LYS A 104 -14.18 21.22 -8.47
C LYS A 104 -13.15 20.33 -7.77
N PRO A 105 -13.03 20.40 -6.43
CA PRO A 105 -12.00 19.67 -5.73
C PRO A 105 -12.16 18.18 -6.00
N GLU A 106 -11.09 17.53 -6.45
CA GLU A 106 -11.11 16.11 -6.75
C GLU A 106 -11.56 15.31 -5.51
N PRO A 107 -12.53 14.39 -5.64
CA PRO A 107 -13.05 13.65 -4.51
C PRO A 107 -11.95 12.83 -3.85
N VAL A 108 -11.87 12.91 -2.51
CA VAL A 108 -10.94 12.10 -1.72
C VAL A 108 -11.41 10.65 -1.74
N LYS A 109 -10.57 9.73 -2.24
CA LYS A 109 -10.83 8.30 -2.21
C LYS A 109 -10.38 7.74 -0.87
N MET A 110 -11.30 7.05 -0.19
CA MET A 110 -11.03 6.46 1.13
C MET A 110 -10.43 5.05 0.97
N LEU A 111 -9.44 4.73 1.80
CA LEU A 111 -8.81 3.42 1.90
C LEU A 111 -9.16 2.78 3.26
N ASP A 112 -9.60 1.53 3.24
CA ASP A 112 -9.81 0.71 4.43
C ASP A 112 -8.62 -0.22 4.64
N ILE A 113 -8.05 -0.22 5.84
CA ILE A 113 -6.91 -1.07 6.18
C ILE A 113 -7.44 -2.48 6.47
N VAL A 114 -7.09 -3.44 5.61
CA VAL A 114 -7.58 -4.82 5.72
C VAL A 114 -6.58 -5.74 6.43
N ALA A 115 -5.31 -5.36 6.44
CA ALA A 115 -4.23 -6.17 6.99
C ALA A 115 -2.95 -5.37 7.21
N THR A 116 -2.10 -5.88 8.10
CA THR A 116 -0.75 -5.38 8.36
C THR A 116 0.28 -6.49 8.16
N PHE A 117 1.55 -6.12 7.97
CA PHE A 117 2.66 -7.06 7.85
C PHE A 117 3.97 -6.41 8.31
N GLU A 118 4.77 -7.18 9.04
CA GLU A 118 6.08 -6.75 9.55
C GLU A 118 7.24 -7.13 8.62
N ASN A 119 6.98 -8.04 7.68
CA ASN A 119 7.99 -8.53 6.76
C ASN A 119 7.38 -8.93 5.41
N VAL A 120 8.25 -8.91 4.40
CA VAL A 120 7.97 -9.29 3.02
C VAL A 120 8.97 -10.37 2.62
N VAL A 121 8.48 -11.44 2.00
CA VAL A 121 9.35 -12.45 1.40
C VAL A 121 9.37 -12.26 -0.11
N VAL A 122 10.53 -11.91 -0.65
CA VAL A 122 10.78 -11.80 -2.09
C VAL A 122 11.26 -13.15 -2.60
N TRP A 123 10.60 -13.72 -3.59
CA TRP A 123 10.88 -15.06 -4.10
C TRP A 123 11.51 -15.00 -5.49
N GLY A 124 12.55 -15.82 -5.71
CA GLY A 124 13.17 -16.08 -7.00
C GLY A 124 13.03 -17.54 -7.41
N HIS A 125 13.08 -17.82 -8.72
CA HIS A 125 13.04 -19.18 -9.26
C HIS A 125 14.39 -19.88 -9.08
N GLU A 126 14.45 -20.95 -8.29
CA GLU A 126 15.65 -21.75 -7.96
C GLU A 126 16.84 -20.98 -7.33
N VAL A 127 16.87 -19.65 -7.49
CA VAL A 127 17.94 -18.74 -7.11
C VAL A 127 17.37 -17.70 -6.16
N LEU A 128 18.12 -17.40 -5.10
CA LEU A 128 17.76 -16.36 -4.14
C LEU A 128 17.81 -14.98 -4.83
N PRO A 129 16.81 -14.10 -4.65
CA PRO A 129 16.88 -12.73 -5.16
C PRO A 129 18.17 -12.06 -4.69
N ALA A 130 18.87 -11.39 -5.61
CA ALA A 130 20.14 -10.75 -5.33
C ALA A 130 19.95 -9.45 -4.51
N PRO A 131 21.00 -8.94 -3.85
CA PRO A 131 20.95 -7.65 -3.14
C PRO A 131 20.54 -6.45 -4.01
N ASP A 132 20.75 -6.53 -5.32
CA ASP A 132 20.36 -5.50 -6.28
C ASP A 132 18.95 -5.65 -6.87
N ASP A 133 18.17 -6.64 -6.42
CA ASP A 133 16.76 -6.77 -6.77
C ASP A 133 15.97 -5.51 -6.34
N ALA A 134 15.03 -5.08 -7.18
CA ALA A 134 14.32 -3.81 -6.99
C ALA A 134 13.53 -3.77 -5.67
N TYR A 135 12.92 -4.87 -5.23
CA TYR A 135 12.18 -4.91 -3.98
C TYR A 135 13.11 -4.95 -2.77
N VAL A 136 14.24 -5.66 -2.89
CA VAL A 136 15.27 -5.71 -1.86
C VAL A 136 15.84 -4.32 -1.62
N LYS A 137 16.35 -3.66 -2.66
CA LYS A 137 16.86 -2.29 -2.57
C LYS A 137 15.81 -1.28 -2.12
N GLY A 138 14.58 -1.43 -2.62
CA GLY A 138 13.49 -0.55 -2.26
C GLY A 138 13.21 -0.55 -0.75
N ILE A 139 13.23 -1.72 -0.12
CA ILE A 139 12.93 -1.84 1.31
C ILE A 139 14.18 -1.58 2.18
N GLU A 140 15.33 -2.14 1.83
CA GLU A 140 16.53 -2.08 2.68
C GLU A 140 17.32 -0.77 2.54
N GLU A 141 17.33 -0.14 1.36
CA GLU A 141 18.16 1.03 1.08
C GLU A 141 17.32 2.29 0.87
N TRP A 142 16.33 2.24 -0.03
CA TRP A 142 15.64 3.43 -0.51
C TRP A 142 14.83 4.13 0.57
N ILE A 143 14.17 3.39 1.47
CA ILE A 143 13.35 3.99 2.54
C ILE A 143 14.21 4.87 3.45
N ALA A 144 15.33 4.34 3.96
CA ALA A 144 16.25 5.10 4.82
C ALA A 144 16.94 6.26 4.08
N PHE A 145 17.26 6.06 2.81
CA PHE A 145 17.83 7.11 1.96
C PHE A 145 16.85 8.26 1.76
N ALA A 146 15.59 7.96 1.43
CA ALA A 146 14.54 8.96 1.26
C ALA A 146 14.25 9.72 2.56
N GLU A 147 14.21 9.01 3.69
CA GLU A 147 14.08 9.64 5.02
C GLU A 147 15.20 10.66 5.24
N THR A 148 16.45 10.30 4.94
CA THR A 148 17.61 11.18 5.13
C THR A 148 17.54 12.44 4.27
N ILE A 149 17.10 12.34 3.02
CA ILE A 149 16.97 13.49 2.11
C ILE A 149 15.88 14.46 2.57
N HIS A 150 14.74 13.92 3.00
CA HIS A 150 13.54 14.70 3.28
C HIS A 150 13.39 15.09 4.75
N LYS A 151 14.33 14.67 5.61
CA LYS A 151 14.37 15.09 7.01
C LYS A 151 14.63 16.59 7.08
N GLU A 152 13.71 17.33 7.69
CA GLU A 152 13.94 18.75 7.95
C GLU A 152 15.15 18.92 8.87
N PRO A 153 16.02 19.92 8.62
CA PRO A 153 17.12 20.20 9.52
C PRO A 153 16.56 20.55 10.89
N SER A 154 17.02 19.85 11.93
CA SER A 154 16.65 20.17 13.30
C SER A 154 17.12 21.58 13.59
N ALA A 155 16.19 22.49 13.90
CA ALA A 155 16.54 23.82 14.38
C ALA A 155 17.35 23.68 15.67
N GLU A 156 18.66 23.85 15.59
CA GLU A 156 19.52 24.00 16.76
C GLU A 156 19.03 25.21 17.55
N LYS A 157 18.71 24.97 18.83
CA LYS A 157 18.41 26.00 19.83
C LYS A 157 19.68 26.37 20.59
#